data_AF-A0A2X2JKN9-F1
#
_entry.id   AF-A0A2X2JKN9-F1
#
_cell.length_a   1.000
_cell.length_b   1.000
_cell.length_c   1.000
_cell.angle_alpha   90.00
_cell.angle_beta   90.00
_cell.angle_gamma   90.00
#
_symmetry.space_group_name_H-M   'P 1'
#
loop_
_entity.id
_entity.type
_entity.pdbx_description
1 polymer ?
#
loop_
_entity_poly.entity_id
_entity_poly.type
_entity_poly.pdbx_seq_one_letter_code
_entity_poly.pdbx_strand_id
1 'polypeptide(L)'
;MAKLDVIGEEGEWVAVMDRIQRDYKGRNGETGDITRWEKVYVAKSKLGKQDQITISPRDLNSIVSLTINGKETYYEKGHSLDKYLQLELIDKQTFLAAQNTAKNYLIKDTLSYPKNGKTLELPLTNGKKLIFTDKDIDNELEASYSYKGHYDFLNAFAVDGNYWESADVRLFDKQDGHLIVECGDYPFFSADKNYLMTLHADPYESTGDLQLFHVKQGKVTPMLFVSFKEWMPTWKEELIFWGKDGCIYTAANHIDGYWGDEGSLNERSQFIRIRILPY
;
A
#
# COMPACT_ATOMS: atom_id res chain seq x y z
N MET A 1 4.88 -6.42 -19.58
CA MET A 1 6.32 -6.76 -19.61
C MET A 1 6.60 -7.54 -18.34
N ALA A 2 7.47 -8.55 -18.40
CA ALA A 2 7.82 -9.35 -17.22
C ALA A 2 9.30 -9.17 -16.91
N LYS A 3 9.65 -9.21 -15.62
CA LYS A 3 11.05 -9.27 -15.18
C LYS A 3 11.68 -10.56 -15.68
N LEU A 4 12.93 -10.47 -16.11
CA LEU A 4 13.72 -11.63 -16.51
C LEU A 4 14.63 -12.05 -15.36
N ASP A 5 14.61 -13.34 -15.03
CA ASP A 5 15.56 -13.94 -14.09
C ASP A 5 16.90 -14.17 -14.78
N VAL A 6 17.78 -13.17 -14.68
CA VAL A 6 19.12 -13.21 -15.27
C VAL A 6 20.00 -14.18 -14.47
N ILE A 7 20.46 -15.23 -15.15
CA ILE A 7 21.34 -16.28 -14.58
C ILE A 7 22.81 -16.11 -14.99
N GLY A 8 23.13 -15.08 -15.77
CA GLY A 8 24.49 -14.73 -16.14
C GLY A 8 24.54 -13.61 -17.18
N GLU A 9 25.71 -13.00 -17.33
CA GLU A 9 25.96 -11.98 -18.34
C GLU A 9 27.16 -12.38 -19.22
N GLU A 10 27.02 -12.20 -20.53
CA GLU A 10 28.05 -12.52 -21.52
C GLU A 10 28.16 -11.36 -22.53
N GLY A 11 28.95 -10.34 -22.19
CA GLY A 11 29.13 -9.13 -23.00
C GLY A 11 27.83 -8.34 -23.15
N GLU A 12 27.37 -8.18 -24.40
CA GLU A 12 26.13 -7.50 -24.79
C GLU A 12 24.87 -8.35 -24.59
N TRP A 13 24.98 -9.53 -23.98
CA TRP A 13 23.88 -10.47 -23.77
C TRP A 13 23.69 -10.79 -22.29
N VAL A 14 22.43 -10.99 -21.90
CA VAL A 14 22.08 -11.62 -20.63
C VAL A 14 21.57 -13.03 -20.89
N ALA A 15 21.99 -13.98 -20.07
CA ALA A 15 21.49 -15.33 -20.07
C ALA A 15 20.29 -15.45 -19.12
N VAL A 16 19.21 -16.04 -19.58
CA VAL A 16 17.98 -16.28 -18.80
C VAL A 16 17.52 -17.72 -19.02
N MET A 17 16.78 -18.27 -18.06
CA MET A 17 16.06 -19.54 -18.26
C MET A 17 14.66 -19.23 -18.78
N ASP A 18 14.33 -19.73 -19.97
CA ASP A 18 13.01 -19.53 -20.56
C ASP A 18 12.46 -20.84 -21.15
N ARG A 19 11.14 -20.93 -21.29
CA ARG A 19 10.43 -22.09 -21.80
C ARG A 19 10.23 -21.96 -23.30
N ILE A 20 11.13 -22.57 -24.07
CA ILE A 20 11.16 -22.44 -25.54
C ILE A 20 10.47 -23.64 -26.18
N GLN A 21 9.56 -23.35 -27.13
CA GLN A 21 9.01 -24.33 -28.05
C GLN A 21 9.90 -24.38 -29.31
N ARG A 22 10.34 -25.57 -29.68
CA ARG A 22 11.10 -25.81 -30.91
C ARG A 22 10.53 -26.99 -31.67
N ASP A 23 10.58 -26.90 -32.99
CA ASP A 23 10.31 -28.02 -33.88
C ASP A 23 11.37 -29.11 -33.64
N TYR A 24 10.91 -30.31 -33.33
CA TYR A 24 11.72 -31.51 -33.18
C TYR A 24 11.59 -32.38 -34.42
N LYS A 25 12.73 -32.84 -34.95
CA LYS A 25 12.78 -33.91 -35.94
C LYS A 25 13.53 -35.11 -35.38
N GLY A 26 12.82 -36.21 -35.18
CA GLY A 26 13.38 -37.48 -34.73
C GLY A 26 14.15 -38.19 -35.84
N ARG A 27 15.02 -39.13 -35.45
CA ARG A 27 15.87 -39.92 -36.38
C ARG A 27 15.07 -40.74 -37.40
N ASN A 28 13.79 -41.00 -37.14
CA ASN A 28 12.91 -41.82 -37.99
C ASN A 28 11.89 -40.97 -38.80
N GLY A 29 12.11 -39.66 -38.93
CA GLY A 29 11.20 -38.78 -39.68
C GLY A 29 9.98 -38.29 -38.90
N GLU A 30 9.89 -38.62 -37.61
CA GLU A 30 8.89 -38.06 -36.70
C GLU A 30 9.10 -36.55 -36.55
N THR A 31 8.03 -35.77 -36.69
CA THR A 31 8.04 -34.32 -36.49
C THR A 31 7.02 -33.95 -35.41
N GLY A 32 7.41 -33.08 -34.49
CA GLY A 32 6.51 -32.52 -33.48
C GLY A 32 7.15 -31.33 -32.79
N ASP A 33 6.46 -30.73 -31.84
CA ASP A 33 6.99 -29.59 -31.09
C ASP A 33 7.38 -30.04 -29.69
N ILE A 34 8.59 -29.65 -29.27
CA ILE A 34 9.05 -29.85 -27.89
C ILE A 34 9.13 -28.51 -27.19
N THR A 35 8.50 -28.42 -26.02
CA THR A 35 8.62 -27.27 -25.14
C THR A 35 9.44 -27.66 -23.91
N ARG A 36 10.59 -27.01 -23.72
CA ARG A 36 11.48 -27.26 -22.59
C ARG A 36 12.14 -25.99 -22.07
N TRP A 37 12.61 -26.04 -20.83
CA TRP A 37 13.42 -24.98 -20.26
C TRP A 37 14.80 -25.00 -20.90
N GLU A 38 15.22 -23.86 -21.47
CA GLU A 38 16.53 -23.68 -22.08
C GLU A 38 17.18 -22.41 -21.53
N LYS A 39 18.52 -22.44 -21.38
CA LYS A 39 19.31 -21.22 -21.25
C LYS A 39 19.26 -20.50 -22.59
N VAL A 40 18.69 -19.31 -22.62
CA VAL A 40 18.63 -18.45 -23.79
C VAL A 40 19.31 -17.11 -23.52
N TYR A 41 19.68 -16.42 -24.59
CA TYR A 41 20.39 -15.16 -24.53
C TYR A 41 19.51 -14.03 -25.07
N VAL A 42 19.36 -12.98 -24.27
CA VAL A 42 18.63 -11.76 -24.63
C VAL A 42 19.65 -10.63 -24.75
N ALA A 43 19.62 -9.89 -25.87
CA ALA A 43 20.52 -8.76 -26.04
C ALA A 43 20.19 -7.67 -25.01
N LYS A 44 21.19 -7.09 -24.34
CA LYS A 44 21.02 -5.99 -23.40
C LYS A 44 20.27 -4.81 -24.02
N SER A 45 20.51 -4.53 -25.31
CA SER A 45 19.80 -3.51 -26.10
C SER A 45 18.30 -3.79 -26.32
N LYS A 46 17.84 -5.02 -26.09
CA LYS A 46 16.42 -5.43 -26.17
C LYS A 46 15.75 -5.41 -24.80
N LEU A 47 16.51 -5.25 -23.71
CA LEU A 47 15.94 -5.15 -22.38
C LEU A 47 15.26 -3.79 -22.23
N GLY A 48 14.01 -3.80 -21.77
CA GLY A 48 13.38 -2.61 -21.24
C GLY A 48 14.05 -2.22 -19.92
N LYS A 49 13.88 -0.96 -19.52
CA LYS A 49 14.29 -0.54 -18.18
C LYS A 49 13.33 -1.10 -17.14
N GLN A 50 13.84 -1.42 -15.94
CA GLN A 50 13.03 -1.93 -14.84
C GLN A 50 11.90 -0.94 -14.45
N ASP A 51 12.18 0.36 -14.54
CA ASP A 51 11.21 1.45 -14.33
C ASP A 51 10.06 1.51 -15.37
N GLN A 52 10.09 0.66 -16.41
CA GLN A 52 9.04 0.53 -17.43
C GLN A 52 8.10 -0.64 -17.17
N ILE A 53 8.34 -1.45 -16.12
CA ILE A 53 7.40 -2.49 -15.71
C ILE A 53 6.14 -1.80 -15.19
N THR A 54 5.00 -2.22 -15.73
CA THR A 54 3.69 -1.62 -15.47
C THR A 54 2.72 -2.69 -14.97
N ILE A 55 1.84 -2.27 -14.07
CA ILE A 55 0.69 -3.00 -13.57
C ILE A 55 -0.24 -3.28 -14.74
N SER A 56 -0.62 -4.55 -14.90
CA SER A 56 -1.68 -5.00 -15.79
C SER A 56 -2.99 -5.18 -15.04
N PRO A 57 -4.15 -5.23 -15.73
CA PRO A 57 -5.43 -5.48 -15.07
C PRO A 57 -5.51 -6.79 -14.27
N ARG A 58 -4.68 -7.79 -14.60
CA ARG A 58 -4.63 -9.07 -13.88
C ARG A 58 -3.91 -8.96 -12.54
N ASP A 59 -2.98 -8.00 -12.44
CA ASP A 59 -2.14 -7.80 -11.28
C ASP A 59 -2.92 -7.11 -10.15
N LEU A 60 -3.91 -6.29 -10.50
CA LEU A 60 -4.70 -5.49 -9.55
C LEU A 60 -5.32 -6.31 -8.42
N ASN A 61 -5.96 -7.44 -8.77
CA ASN A 61 -6.72 -8.25 -7.81
C ASN A 61 -5.89 -9.40 -7.23
N SER A 62 -4.60 -9.51 -7.56
CA SER A 62 -3.74 -10.56 -7.01
C SER A 62 -3.37 -10.20 -5.56
N ILE A 63 -3.75 -11.05 -4.61
CA ILE A 63 -3.55 -10.84 -3.17
C ILE A 63 -2.81 -12.01 -2.53
N VAL A 64 -2.07 -11.75 -1.46
CA VAL A 64 -1.43 -12.78 -0.61
C VAL A 64 -2.10 -12.94 0.75
N SER A 65 -2.84 -11.92 1.22
CA SER A 65 -3.59 -12.00 2.47
C SER A 65 -4.97 -11.35 2.34
N LEU A 66 -5.93 -11.87 3.09
CA LEU A 66 -7.26 -11.29 3.25
C LEU A 66 -7.74 -11.51 4.69
N THR A 67 -8.01 -10.42 5.40
CA THR A 67 -8.62 -10.46 6.73
C THR A 67 -10.04 -9.90 6.68
N ILE A 68 -11.02 -10.71 7.12
CA ILE A 68 -12.42 -10.32 7.26
C ILE A 68 -12.85 -10.56 8.71
N ASN A 69 -13.42 -9.55 9.36
CA ASN A 69 -13.90 -9.65 10.75
C ASN A 69 -12.86 -10.25 11.71
N GLY A 70 -11.59 -9.88 11.53
CA GLY A 70 -10.46 -10.35 12.35
C GLY A 70 -9.97 -11.77 12.05
N LYS A 71 -10.53 -12.45 11.03
CA LYS A 71 -10.03 -13.74 10.56
C LYS A 71 -9.22 -13.58 9.29
N GLU A 72 -7.93 -13.83 9.40
CA GLU A 72 -6.99 -13.83 8.28
C GLU A 72 -7.06 -15.14 7.47
N THR A 73 -6.88 -15.02 6.16
CA THR A 73 -6.57 -16.10 5.24
C THR A 73 -5.35 -15.71 4.43
N TYR A 74 -4.31 -16.54 4.47
CA TYR A 74 -3.09 -16.36 3.70
C TYR A 74 -3.09 -17.25 2.45
N TYR A 75 -2.58 -16.72 1.33
CA TYR A 75 -2.55 -17.34 0.02
C TYR A 75 -1.11 -17.35 -0.51
N GLU A 76 -0.32 -18.36 -0.13
CA GLU A 76 1.10 -18.50 -0.52
C GLU A 76 1.35 -18.35 -2.03
N LYS A 77 0.44 -18.86 -2.87
CA LYS A 77 0.55 -18.80 -4.34
C LYS A 77 -0.14 -17.58 -4.96
N GLY A 78 -0.72 -16.72 -4.15
CA GLY A 78 -1.64 -15.66 -4.55
C GLY A 78 -3.08 -16.15 -4.74
N HIS A 79 -4.02 -15.22 -4.64
CA HIS A 79 -5.44 -15.43 -4.90
C HIS A 79 -6.04 -14.21 -5.61
N SER A 80 -7.08 -14.41 -6.43
CA SER A 80 -7.81 -13.30 -7.05
C SER A 80 -8.85 -12.77 -6.08
N LEU A 81 -8.81 -11.47 -5.77
CA LEU A 81 -9.83 -10.78 -5.01
C LEU A 81 -11.06 -10.54 -5.90
N ASP A 82 -12.05 -11.43 -5.78
CA ASP A 82 -13.27 -11.38 -6.60
C ASP A 82 -14.49 -10.79 -5.86
N LYS A 83 -14.30 -10.35 -4.60
CA LYS A 83 -15.34 -9.81 -3.72
C LYS A 83 -14.82 -8.61 -2.93
N TYR A 84 -15.75 -7.85 -2.34
CA TYR A 84 -15.52 -6.71 -1.44
C TYR A 84 -14.97 -5.45 -2.10
N LEU A 85 -14.02 -5.58 -3.02
CA LEU A 85 -13.44 -4.46 -3.75
C LEU A 85 -13.47 -4.70 -5.25
N GLN A 86 -13.60 -3.62 -6.01
CA GLN A 86 -13.39 -3.58 -7.45
C GLN A 86 -12.25 -2.61 -7.74
N LEU A 87 -11.18 -3.10 -8.35
CA LEU A 87 -10.02 -2.31 -8.73
C LEU A 87 -9.99 -2.09 -10.25
N GLU A 88 -9.55 -0.90 -10.66
CA GLU A 88 -9.43 -0.51 -12.06
C GLU A 88 -8.22 0.40 -12.27
N LEU A 89 -7.48 0.16 -13.35
CA LEU A 89 -6.48 1.11 -13.85
C LEU A 89 -7.20 2.26 -14.57
N ILE A 90 -6.92 3.49 -14.17
CA ILE A 90 -7.49 4.70 -14.76
C ILE A 90 -6.39 5.58 -15.35
N ASP A 91 -6.77 6.50 -16.23
CA ASP A 91 -5.85 7.50 -16.74
C ASP A 91 -5.57 8.62 -15.72
N LYS A 92 -4.47 9.34 -15.95
CA LYS A 92 -4.04 10.47 -15.11
C LYS A 92 -5.09 11.59 -15.05
N GLN A 93 -5.81 11.83 -16.14
CA GLN A 93 -6.80 12.91 -16.18
C GLN A 93 -7.96 12.63 -15.23
N THR A 94 -8.46 11.39 -15.22
CA THR A 94 -9.51 10.90 -14.33
C THR A 94 -9.06 10.97 -12.88
N PHE A 95 -7.83 10.55 -12.59
CA PHE A 95 -7.24 10.64 -11.26
C PHE A 95 -7.17 12.08 -10.75
N LEU A 96 -6.60 13.00 -11.55
CA LEU A 96 -6.48 14.41 -11.18
C LEU A 96 -7.85 15.10 -11.03
N ALA A 97 -8.84 14.72 -11.86
CA ALA A 97 -10.20 15.23 -11.72
C ALA A 97 -10.83 14.81 -10.38
N ALA A 98 -10.62 13.56 -9.95
CA ALA A 98 -11.08 13.08 -8.65
C ALA A 98 -10.33 13.78 -7.49
N GLN A 99 -9.00 13.93 -7.61
CA GLN A 99 -8.13 14.56 -6.61
C GLN A 99 -8.56 15.98 -6.27
N ASN A 100 -8.95 16.78 -7.28
CA ASN A 100 -9.41 18.15 -7.10
C ASN A 100 -10.68 18.28 -6.23
N THR A 101 -11.39 17.17 -5.99
CA THR A 101 -12.59 17.13 -5.15
C THR A 101 -12.38 16.42 -3.82
N ALA A 102 -11.19 15.85 -3.61
CA ALA A 102 -10.83 15.15 -2.40
C ALA A 102 -10.80 16.10 -1.20
N LYS A 103 -11.16 15.59 -0.03
CA LYS A 103 -11.13 16.35 1.22
C LYS A 103 -10.22 15.65 2.21
N ASN A 104 -9.28 16.40 2.76
CA ASN A 104 -8.58 16.00 3.97
C ASN A 104 -9.36 16.54 5.17
N TYR A 105 -9.71 15.65 6.10
CA TYR A 105 -10.47 15.99 7.29
C TYR A 105 -9.60 16.20 8.54
N LEU A 106 -8.30 15.91 8.46
CA LEU A 106 -7.37 16.13 9.55
C LEU A 106 -7.14 17.63 9.73
N ILE A 107 -7.44 18.13 10.92
CA ILE A 107 -7.08 19.49 11.31
C ILE A 107 -5.64 19.44 11.82
N LYS A 108 -4.69 19.90 11.00
CA LYS A 108 -3.26 19.92 11.31
C LYS A 108 -2.91 21.15 12.17
N ASP A 109 -3.27 21.11 13.45
CA ASP A 109 -2.92 22.13 14.46
C ASP A 109 -1.70 21.70 15.30
N THR A 110 -0.66 21.19 14.64
CA THR A 110 0.47 20.50 15.29
C THR A 110 1.21 21.33 16.34
N LEU A 111 1.08 22.66 16.30
CA LEU A 111 1.68 23.58 17.28
C LEU A 111 0.87 23.74 18.57
N SER A 112 -0.36 23.21 18.64
CA SER A 112 -1.23 23.29 19.83
C SER A 112 -0.67 22.51 21.02
N TYR A 113 0.00 21.38 20.75
CA TYR A 113 0.52 20.47 21.77
C TYR A 113 2.00 20.13 21.48
N PRO A 114 2.92 21.10 21.66
CA PRO A 114 4.32 20.87 21.42
C PRO A 114 4.86 19.82 22.40
N LYS A 115 5.68 18.92 21.88
CA LYS A 115 6.38 17.93 22.69
C LYS A 115 7.40 18.60 23.61
N ASN A 116 7.46 18.19 24.87
CA ASN A 116 8.44 18.67 25.84
C ASN A 116 9.48 17.58 26.12
N GLY A 117 10.67 17.72 25.55
CA GLY A 117 11.69 16.66 25.57
C GLY A 117 11.15 15.39 24.91
N LYS A 118 11.07 14.30 25.68
CA LYS A 118 10.55 13.00 25.24
C LYS A 118 9.05 12.81 25.48
N THR A 119 8.37 13.79 26.06
CA THR A 119 6.99 13.64 26.52
C THR A 119 6.03 14.47 25.68
N LEU A 120 5.03 13.82 25.09
CA LEU A 120 3.87 14.45 24.49
C LEU A 120 2.69 14.34 25.46
N GLU A 121 2.08 15.48 25.81
CA GLU A 121 0.89 15.53 26.65
C GLU A 121 -0.29 16.13 25.87
N LEU A 122 -1.40 15.40 25.80
CA LEU A 122 -2.63 15.86 25.18
C LEU A 122 -3.71 16.07 26.26
N PRO A 123 -4.35 17.25 26.34
CA PRO A 123 -5.39 17.50 27.33
C PRO A 123 -6.67 16.76 26.95
N LEU A 124 -7.25 16.05 27.92
CA LEU A 124 -8.54 15.38 27.78
C LEU A 124 -9.65 16.26 28.34
N THR A 125 -10.84 16.13 27.77
CA THR A 125 -12.03 16.91 28.17
C THR A 125 -12.48 16.57 29.59
N ASN A 126 -12.20 15.35 30.07
CA ASN A 126 -12.43 14.95 31.46
C ASN A 126 -11.44 15.57 32.48
N GLY A 127 -10.54 16.46 32.05
CA GLY A 127 -9.53 17.13 32.89
C GLY A 127 -8.25 16.33 33.14
N LYS A 128 -8.17 15.08 32.66
CA LYS A 128 -6.93 14.29 32.67
C LYS A 128 -6.05 14.66 31.47
N LYS A 129 -4.90 14.00 31.38
CA LYS A 129 -3.98 14.08 30.23
C LYS A 129 -3.74 12.69 29.68
N LEU A 130 -3.65 12.60 28.36
CA LEU A 130 -3.09 11.45 27.67
C LEU A 130 -1.60 11.73 27.45
N ILE A 131 -0.73 10.82 27.88
CA ILE A 131 0.71 11.04 27.94
C ILE A 131 1.41 9.95 27.13
N PHE A 132 2.28 10.37 26.22
CA PHE A 132 3.20 9.51 25.48
C PHE A 132 4.62 9.88 25.83
N THR A 133 5.46 8.87 26.07
CA THR A 133 6.88 9.06 26.39
C THR A 133 7.71 8.28 25.38
N ASP A 134 8.63 8.95 24.72
CA ASP A 134 9.57 8.31 23.81
C ASP A 134 10.47 7.34 24.55
N LYS A 135 10.81 6.25 23.87
CA LYS A 135 11.84 5.29 24.30
C LYS A 135 13.11 5.54 23.50
N ASP A 136 14.25 5.20 24.10
CA ASP A 136 15.55 5.44 23.49
C ASP A 136 15.68 4.79 22.11
N ILE A 137 16.36 5.50 21.21
CA ILE A 137 16.47 5.24 19.77
C ILE A 137 17.48 4.13 19.43
N ASP A 138 18.29 3.69 20.40
CA ASP A 138 19.39 2.74 20.18
C ASP A 138 19.04 1.26 20.47
N ASN A 139 17.76 0.88 20.42
CA ASN A 139 17.36 -0.53 20.57
C ASN A 139 16.03 -0.86 19.86
N GLU A 140 15.72 -2.16 19.77
CA GLU A 140 14.48 -2.72 19.20
C GLU A 140 13.19 -2.26 19.92
N LEU A 141 13.29 -1.48 21.00
CA LEU A 141 12.15 -0.88 21.71
C LEU A 141 12.01 0.62 21.44
N GLU A 142 12.71 1.15 20.42
CA GLU A 142 12.57 2.53 19.96
C GLU A 142 11.10 2.88 19.72
N ALA A 143 10.68 4.01 20.27
CA ALA A 143 9.35 4.55 20.05
C ALA A 143 9.40 6.07 20.17
N SER A 144 8.92 6.78 19.16
CA SER A 144 8.74 8.22 19.22
C SER A 144 7.32 8.61 18.78
N TYR A 145 6.71 9.50 19.56
CA TYR A 145 5.31 9.90 19.36
C TYR A 145 5.17 11.37 18.98
N SER A 146 4.40 11.72 17.97
CA SER A 146 4.16 13.13 17.62
C SER A 146 2.68 13.42 17.42
N TYR A 147 2.26 14.61 17.84
CA TYR A 147 0.90 15.06 17.63
C TYR A 147 0.71 15.44 16.16
N LYS A 148 -0.20 14.75 15.47
CA LYS A 148 -0.46 14.94 14.05
C LYS A 148 -1.58 15.95 13.78
N GLY A 149 -2.51 16.09 14.72
CA GLY A 149 -3.71 16.90 14.57
C GLY A 149 -4.93 16.22 15.18
N HIS A 150 -6.13 16.62 14.76
CA HIS A 150 -7.36 16.05 15.28
C HIS A 150 -8.49 15.96 14.24
N TYR A 151 -9.51 15.17 14.58
CA TYR A 151 -10.74 14.99 13.82
C TYR A 151 -11.95 15.38 14.68
N ASP A 152 -12.53 16.55 14.40
CA ASP A 152 -13.68 17.05 15.18
C ASP A 152 -14.88 16.11 15.14
N PHE A 153 -15.17 15.52 13.97
CA PHE A 153 -16.35 14.66 13.80
C PHE A 153 -16.24 13.31 14.53
N LEU A 154 -15.02 12.89 14.91
CA LEU A 154 -14.79 11.72 15.77
C LEU A 154 -14.51 12.11 17.22
N ASN A 155 -14.40 13.39 17.53
CA ASN A 155 -13.84 13.87 18.79
C ASN A 155 -12.50 13.18 19.10
N ALA A 156 -11.59 13.09 18.12
CA ALA A 156 -10.38 12.29 18.23
C ALA A 156 -9.09 13.09 18.01
N PHE A 157 -8.07 12.83 18.81
CA PHE A 157 -6.68 13.19 18.50
C PHE A 157 -6.08 12.15 17.53
N ALA A 158 -5.19 12.60 16.65
CA ALA A 158 -4.34 11.74 15.83
C ALA A 158 -2.88 11.89 16.29
N VAL A 159 -2.23 10.75 16.56
CA VAL A 159 -0.85 10.68 17.04
C VAL A 159 -0.08 9.75 16.12
N ASP A 160 1.04 10.23 15.57
CA ASP A 160 1.98 9.39 14.83
C ASP A 160 2.84 8.61 15.84
N GLY A 161 2.99 7.31 15.62
CA GLY A 161 3.96 6.45 16.28
C GLY A 161 5.05 6.05 15.30
N ASN A 162 6.32 6.24 15.66
CA ASN A 162 7.46 5.76 14.88
C ASN A 162 8.26 4.82 15.76
N TYR A 163 8.57 3.64 15.25
CA TYR A 163 9.22 2.55 15.95
C TYR A 163 10.39 2.02 15.13
N TRP A 164 11.15 1.10 15.71
CA TRP A 164 12.11 0.31 14.95
C TRP A 164 11.39 -0.43 13.81
N GLU A 165 11.70 -0.07 12.56
CA GLU A 165 11.18 -0.66 11.31
C GLU A 165 9.66 -0.58 11.09
N SER A 166 8.94 0.20 11.88
CA SER A 166 7.48 0.38 11.70
C SER A 166 7.01 1.76 12.11
N ALA A 167 5.86 2.15 11.58
CA ALA A 167 5.17 3.37 11.97
C ALA A 167 3.66 3.11 11.96
N ASP A 168 2.92 3.92 12.72
CA ASP A 168 1.47 3.89 12.73
C ASP A 168 0.89 5.30 12.97
N VAL A 169 -0.43 5.40 12.76
CA VAL A 169 -1.22 6.53 13.22
C VAL A 169 -2.32 6.01 14.13
N ARG A 170 -2.36 6.51 15.36
CA ARG A 170 -3.36 6.11 16.36
C ARG A 170 -4.35 7.23 16.61
N LEU A 171 -5.63 6.87 16.63
CA LEU A 171 -6.71 7.80 16.95
C LEU A 171 -7.18 7.59 18.39
N PHE A 172 -7.20 8.64 19.20
CA PHE A 172 -7.60 8.59 20.60
C PHE A 172 -8.77 9.53 20.89
N ASP A 173 -9.76 9.08 21.64
CA ASP A 173 -10.90 9.92 22.01
C ASP A 173 -10.46 11.08 22.92
N LYS A 174 -10.86 12.31 22.58
CA LYS A 174 -10.52 13.53 23.31
C LYS A 174 -11.24 13.65 24.66
N GLN A 175 -12.25 12.83 24.93
CA GLN A 175 -12.98 12.82 26.19
C GLN A 175 -12.17 12.12 27.29
N ASP A 176 -11.67 10.92 27.03
CA ASP A 176 -11.06 10.05 28.04
C ASP A 176 -9.74 9.40 27.63
N GLY A 177 -9.29 9.60 26.39
CA GLY A 177 -8.02 9.12 25.88
C GLY A 177 -8.02 7.66 25.46
N HIS A 178 -9.19 6.99 25.36
CA HIS A 178 -9.22 5.61 24.89
C HIS A 178 -8.82 5.53 23.40
N LEU A 179 -8.12 4.44 23.05
CA LEU A 179 -7.76 4.15 21.65
C LEU A 179 -9.03 3.81 20.86
N ILE A 180 -9.28 4.56 19.79
CA ILE A 180 -10.38 4.32 18.84
C ILE A 180 -9.94 3.32 17.78
N VAL A 181 -8.78 3.55 17.17
CA VAL A 181 -8.21 2.70 16.12
C VAL A 181 -6.71 2.93 15.98
N GLU A 182 -5.98 1.86 15.69
CA GLU A 182 -4.59 1.88 15.23
C GLU A 182 -4.59 1.65 13.72
N CYS A 183 -3.98 2.58 13.00
CA CYS A 183 -3.93 2.63 11.54
C CYS A 183 -2.49 2.34 11.11
N GLY A 184 -2.27 1.38 10.21
CA GLY A 184 -0.92 1.07 9.72
C GLY A 184 -0.23 2.20 8.97
N ASP A 185 -0.98 3.22 8.53
CA ASP A 185 -0.46 4.43 7.90
C ASP A 185 -1.51 5.57 8.01
N TYR A 186 -1.32 6.66 7.27
CA TYR A 186 -2.18 7.83 7.25
C TYR A 186 -3.67 7.47 7.08
N PRO A 187 -4.54 7.92 8.00
CA PRO A 187 -5.97 7.63 7.94
C PRO A 187 -6.70 8.55 6.95
N PHE A 188 -7.33 7.95 5.93
CA PHE A 188 -8.16 8.63 4.95
C PHE A 188 -9.64 8.33 5.15
N PHE A 189 -10.45 9.35 5.42
CA PHE A 189 -11.89 9.22 5.57
C PHE A 189 -12.64 9.46 4.26
N SER A 190 -13.63 8.60 4.01
CA SER A 190 -14.64 8.76 2.96
C SER A 190 -15.43 10.07 3.09
N ALA A 191 -16.00 10.54 1.98
CA ALA A 191 -16.71 11.81 1.92
C ALA A 191 -17.94 11.88 2.86
N ASP A 192 -18.63 10.75 3.03
CA ASP A 192 -19.77 10.58 3.95
C ASP A 192 -19.34 10.23 5.38
N LYS A 193 -18.04 10.02 5.60
CA LYS A 193 -17.41 9.63 6.87
C LYS A 193 -17.90 8.29 7.42
N ASN A 194 -18.44 7.41 6.57
CA ASN A 194 -18.88 6.07 6.96
C ASN A 194 -17.76 5.02 6.88
N TYR A 195 -16.64 5.39 6.26
CA TYR A 195 -15.46 4.55 6.08
C TYR A 195 -14.18 5.31 6.40
N LEU A 196 -13.25 4.59 7.00
CA LEU A 196 -11.85 4.96 7.18
C LEU A 196 -10.98 3.94 6.43
N MET A 197 -9.93 4.40 5.77
CA MET A 197 -8.99 3.57 5.05
C MET A 197 -7.55 4.01 5.31
N THR A 198 -6.63 3.04 5.35
CA THR A 198 -5.18 3.24 5.22
C THR A 198 -4.72 2.43 4.02
N LEU A 199 -3.67 2.90 3.34
CA LEU A 199 -3.07 2.19 2.23
C LEU A 199 -1.58 2.54 2.20
N HIS A 200 -0.72 1.53 2.32
CA HIS A 200 0.72 1.73 2.37
C HIS A 200 1.47 0.67 1.58
N ALA A 201 2.72 0.97 1.26
CA ALA A 201 3.64 0.01 0.68
C ALA A 201 4.40 -0.67 1.83
N ASP A 202 4.49 -2.00 1.78
CA ASP A 202 5.41 -2.78 2.59
C ASP A 202 6.56 -3.26 1.69
N PRO A 203 7.73 -2.59 1.71
CA PRO A 203 8.90 -2.99 0.95
C PRO A 203 9.51 -4.33 1.35
N TYR A 204 9.30 -4.77 2.61
CA TYR A 204 9.89 -5.99 3.13
C TYR A 204 9.15 -7.21 2.56
N GLU A 205 7.82 -7.15 2.56
CA GLU A 205 6.97 -8.19 1.97
C GLU A 205 6.70 -7.94 0.47
N SER A 206 7.08 -6.78 -0.05
CA SER A 206 6.75 -6.32 -1.41
C SER A 206 5.25 -6.33 -1.68
N THR A 207 4.46 -5.79 -0.75
CA THR A 207 3.00 -5.78 -0.84
C THR A 207 2.40 -4.38 -0.69
N GLY A 208 1.23 -4.17 -1.31
CA GLY A 208 0.39 -3.01 -1.05
C GLY A 208 -0.67 -3.36 -0.02
N ASP A 209 -0.65 -2.71 1.14
CA ASP A 209 -1.47 -3.09 2.28
C ASP A 209 -2.59 -2.08 2.54
N LEU A 210 -3.81 -2.51 2.26
CA LEU A 210 -5.05 -1.75 2.47
C LEU A 210 -5.73 -2.20 3.75
N GLN A 211 -5.97 -1.27 4.67
CA GLN A 211 -6.90 -1.50 5.79
C GLN A 211 -8.17 -0.68 5.59
N LEU A 212 -9.32 -1.31 5.70
CA LEU A 212 -10.62 -0.67 5.60
C LEU A 212 -11.43 -0.91 6.88
N PHE A 213 -12.07 0.16 7.35
CA PHE A 213 -12.86 0.17 8.57
C PHE A 213 -14.22 0.81 8.32
N HIS A 214 -15.24 0.31 9.02
CA HIS A 214 -16.51 1.01 9.16
C HIS A 214 -16.40 2.10 10.22
N VAL A 215 -17.03 3.23 9.97
CA VAL A 215 -17.17 4.35 10.90
C VAL A 215 -18.65 4.58 11.14
N LYS A 216 -19.12 4.33 12.37
CA LYS A 216 -20.54 4.51 12.73
C LYS A 216 -20.66 5.07 14.13
N GLN A 217 -21.31 6.23 14.25
CA GLN A 217 -21.55 6.89 15.55
C GLN A 217 -20.27 7.07 16.38
N GLY A 218 -19.17 7.51 15.74
CA GLY A 218 -17.87 7.70 16.39
C GLY A 218 -17.09 6.40 16.64
N LYS A 219 -17.67 5.22 16.39
CA LYS A 219 -16.97 3.94 16.51
C LYS A 219 -16.34 3.55 15.19
N VAL A 220 -15.08 3.10 15.26
CA VAL A 220 -14.33 2.55 14.14
C VAL A 220 -14.19 1.05 14.35
N THR A 221 -14.59 0.25 13.37
CA THR A 221 -14.52 -1.23 13.46
C THR A 221 -13.89 -1.82 12.20
N PRO A 222 -12.94 -2.78 12.34
CA PRO A 222 -12.34 -3.46 11.20
C PRO A 222 -13.40 -4.05 10.27
N MET A 223 -13.20 -3.88 8.96
CA MET A 223 -14.10 -4.39 7.93
C MET A 223 -13.37 -5.40 7.03
N LEU A 224 -12.24 -4.97 6.46
CA LEU A 224 -11.50 -5.72 5.45
C LEU A 224 -10.04 -5.24 5.45
N PHE A 225 -9.08 -6.15 5.61
CA PHE A 225 -7.66 -5.86 5.33
C PHE A 225 -7.16 -6.75 4.18
N VAL A 226 -6.38 -6.19 3.26
CA VAL A 226 -5.90 -6.86 2.04
C VAL A 226 -4.45 -6.52 1.78
N SER A 227 -3.64 -7.54 1.52
CA SER A 227 -2.27 -7.38 1.01
C SER A 227 -2.22 -7.74 -0.47
N PHE A 228 -2.03 -6.74 -1.33
CA PHE A 228 -1.89 -6.86 -2.78
C PHE A 228 -0.47 -7.32 -3.15
N LYS A 229 -0.38 -8.30 -4.03
CA LYS A 229 0.85 -9.03 -4.33
C LYS A 229 1.74 -8.36 -5.37
N GLU A 230 1.14 -7.75 -6.39
CA GLU A 230 1.85 -7.39 -7.62
C GLU A 230 2.09 -5.89 -7.75
N TRP A 231 1.56 -5.08 -6.83
CA TRP A 231 1.71 -3.63 -6.86
C TRP A 231 1.73 -3.05 -5.45
N MET A 232 2.43 -1.93 -5.31
CA MET A 232 2.51 -1.14 -4.08
C MET A 232 2.07 0.30 -4.36
N PRO A 233 1.32 0.93 -3.43
CA PRO A 233 0.96 2.34 -3.54
C PRO A 233 2.20 3.22 -3.35
N THR A 234 2.14 4.47 -3.81
CA THR A 234 3.14 5.48 -3.45
C THR A 234 3.10 5.79 -1.96
N TRP A 235 4.22 6.19 -1.35
CA TRP A 235 4.25 6.75 0.00
C TRP A 235 3.79 8.22 0.08
N LYS A 236 3.46 8.84 -1.06
CA LYS A 236 3.07 10.25 -1.11
C LYS A 236 1.60 10.40 -0.70
N GLU A 237 1.35 10.86 0.53
CA GLU A 237 0.00 11.04 1.09
C GLU A 237 -0.94 11.80 0.14
N GLU A 238 -0.45 12.80 -0.60
CA GLU A 238 -1.26 13.60 -1.52
C GLU A 238 -1.77 12.83 -2.75
N LEU A 239 -1.19 11.68 -3.04
CA LEU A 239 -1.55 10.79 -4.15
C LEU A 239 -2.41 9.62 -3.71
N ILE A 240 -2.83 9.56 -2.44
CA ILE A 240 -3.82 8.61 -1.92
C ILE A 240 -4.98 9.41 -1.35
N PHE A 241 -6.21 9.12 -1.78
CA PHE A 241 -7.37 9.87 -1.28
C PHE A 241 -8.70 9.17 -1.54
N TRP A 242 -9.73 9.63 -0.84
CA TRP A 242 -11.13 9.38 -1.19
C TRP A 242 -11.64 10.45 -2.14
N GLY A 243 -12.16 10.01 -3.29
CA GLY A 243 -12.92 10.85 -4.20
C GLY A 243 -14.31 11.17 -3.65
N LYS A 244 -14.90 12.27 -4.13
CA LYS A 244 -16.29 12.66 -3.78
C LYS A 244 -17.33 11.63 -4.23
N ASP A 245 -16.98 10.81 -5.23
CA ASP A 245 -17.78 9.70 -5.75
C ASP A 245 -17.78 8.46 -4.85
N GLY A 246 -17.08 8.49 -3.71
CA GLY A 246 -16.98 7.35 -2.80
C GLY A 246 -16.06 6.25 -3.31
N CYS A 247 -15.15 6.55 -4.25
CA CYS A 247 -14.06 5.64 -4.61
C CYS A 247 -12.75 6.08 -3.95
N ILE A 248 -11.86 5.12 -3.74
CA ILE A 248 -10.48 5.35 -3.31
C ILE A 248 -9.62 5.49 -4.56
N TYR A 249 -8.66 6.40 -4.52
CA TYR A 249 -7.72 6.65 -5.59
C TYR A 249 -6.30 6.58 -5.03
N THR A 250 -5.40 5.91 -5.76
CA THR A 250 -3.98 5.86 -5.43
C THR A 250 -3.10 5.89 -6.68
N ALA A 251 -1.93 6.50 -6.58
CA ALA A 251 -0.85 6.24 -7.51
C ALA A 251 -0.06 5.01 -7.03
N ALA A 252 0.28 4.11 -7.95
CA ALA A 252 0.92 2.84 -7.62
C ALA A 252 1.91 2.42 -8.71
N ASN A 253 2.84 1.56 -8.32
CA ASN A 253 3.81 0.96 -9.23
C ASN A 253 3.78 -0.56 -9.05
N HIS A 254 4.09 -1.30 -10.12
CA HIS A 254 4.28 -2.74 -10.03
C HIS A 254 5.48 -3.04 -9.11
N ILE A 255 5.45 -4.13 -8.33
CA ILE A 255 6.52 -4.45 -7.35
C ILE A 255 7.92 -4.46 -8.00
N ASP A 256 8.05 -5.10 -9.16
CA ASP A 256 9.31 -5.16 -9.90
C ASP A 256 9.76 -3.82 -10.50
N GLY A 257 8.87 -2.83 -10.62
CA GLY A 257 9.16 -1.49 -11.14
C GLY A 257 8.98 -0.39 -10.08
N TYR A 258 8.90 -0.75 -8.81
CA TYR A 258 8.59 0.18 -7.73
C TYR A 258 9.75 1.12 -7.43
N TRP A 259 10.96 0.57 -7.39
CA TRP A 259 12.20 1.32 -7.21
C TRP A 259 12.78 1.72 -8.57
N GLY A 260 13.18 2.98 -8.70
CA GLY A 260 14.02 3.46 -9.79
C GLY A 260 15.49 3.08 -9.60
N ASP A 261 16.30 3.39 -10.60
CA ASP A 261 17.72 3.00 -10.67
C ASP A 261 18.57 3.51 -9.48
N GLU A 262 18.14 4.59 -8.82
CA GLU A 262 18.83 5.20 -7.66
C GLU A 262 18.24 4.78 -6.29
N GLY A 263 17.33 3.79 -6.27
CA GLY A 263 16.63 3.36 -5.05
C GLY A 263 15.52 4.32 -4.58
N SER A 264 15.20 5.34 -5.38
CA SER A 264 14.05 6.22 -5.17
C SER A 264 12.76 5.61 -5.73
N LEU A 265 11.60 6.06 -5.27
CA LEU A 265 10.32 5.67 -5.86
C LEU A 265 10.30 6.02 -7.36
N ASN A 266 9.88 5.06 -8.19
CA ASN A 266 9.72 5.27 -9.62
C ASN A 266 8.61 6.30 -9.91
N GLU A 267 8.98 7.42 -10.55
CA GLU A 267 8.07 8.53 -10.86
C GLU A 267 6.99 8.19 -11.92
N ARG A 268 7.10 7.04 -12.60
CA ARG A 268 6.16 6.58 -13.63
C ARG A 268 4.99 5.79 -13.04
N SER A 269 4.34 6.34 -12.02
CA SER A 269 3.20 5.67 -11.38
C SER A 269 2.01 5.53 -12.34
N GLN A 270 1.28 4.43 -12.17
CA GLN A 270 -0.06 4.24 -12.70
C GLN A 270 -1.09 4.62 -11.66
N PHE A 271 -2.33 4.84 -12.07
CA PHE A 271 -3.39 5.29 -11.19
C PHE A 271 -4.45 4.20 -11.05
N ILE A 272 -4.79 3.88 -9.80
CA ILE A 272 -5.77 2.85 -9.46
C ILE A 272 -6.98 3.54 -8.82
N ARG A 273 -8.17 3.15 -9.27
CA ARG A 273 -9.44 3.42 -8.60
C ARG A 273 -9.93 2.15 -7.92
N ILE A 274 -10.30 2.24 -6.65
CA ILE A 274 -10.84 1.14 -5.85
C ILE A 274 -12.25 1.52 -5.39
N ARG A 275 -13.23 0.66 -5.68
CA ARG A 275 -14.61 0.81 -5.23
C ARG A 275 -14.95 -0.28 -4.23
N ILE A 276 -15.59 0.09 -3.11
CA ILE A 276 -16.17 -0.89 -2.20
C ILE A 276 -17.43 -1.47 -2.84
N LEU A 277 -17.52 -2.79 -2.91
CA LEU A 277 -18.70 -3.51 -3.38
C LEU A 277 -19.70 -3.72 -2.24
N PRO A 278 -21.01 -3.77 -2.55
CA PRO A 278 -22.02 -4.15 -1.57
C PRO A 278 -21.74 -5.55 -0.99
N TYR A 279 -22.01 -5.70 0.30
CA TYR A 279 -21.90 -6.96 1.05
C TYR A 279 -23.24 -7.71 1.03
#